data_AF-A0A6L4B1M9-F1
#
_entry.id   AF-A0A6L4B1M9-F1
#
_cell.length_a   1.000
_cell.length_b   1.000
_cell.length_c   1.000
_cell.angle_alpha   90.00
_cell.angle_beta   90.00
_cell.angle_gamma   90.00
#
_symmetry.space_group_name_H-M   'P 1'
#
loop_
_entity.id
_entity.type
_entity.pdbx_description
1 polymer ?
#
loop_
_entity_poly.entity_id
_entity_poly.type
_entity_poly.pdbx_seq_one_letter_code
_entity_poly.pdbx_strand_id
1 'polypeptide(L)'
;MEHDSAPPARPPAAALHVLVRCSRCRRQYSTDGRRAGERFRCSCGTAITVPAAHPVEAAVVRCASCGAARGRAESVCRFCGAEFSLLDRNRNTLCPACAARIPDRSRFCPRCAVPIVPVRSDGSPTGWACPACGPDRRLISRSLGELGAAALECPGCTGLWLERQVFERLAATTRREQAPFARSRQAAAVPPPQHADRYRPCPECGKLMLRRNEGGRSGVLVDLCHAHGLWFDAEELDRILDWLRGGGAEAAEAARLAEERERRRAERLRRDLAEAEASQRGYGGSLADGGAPDPFVRLLEWLLGRLGGIF
;
A
#
# COMPACT_ATOMS: atom_id res chain seq x y z
N MET A 1 70.34 12.74 3.78
CA MET A 1 69.53 11.81 2.97
C MET A 1 68.12 11.81 3.56
N GLU A 2 67.34 12.81 3.17
CA GLU A 2 65.92 12.91 3.51
C GLU A 2 65.15 11.96 2.59
N HIS A 3 64.57 10.90 3.15
CA HIS A 3 63.64 10.04 2.42
C HIS A 3 62.29 10.75 2.31
N ASP A 4 62.16 11.54 1.24
CA ASP A 4 60.90 12.11 0.76
C ASP A 4 60.00 10.97 0.27
N SER A 5 59.28 10.36 1.21
CA SER A 5 58.31 9.31 0.91
C SER A 5 57.02 9.98 0.45
N ALA A 6 56.86 10.09 -0.87
CA ALA A 6 55.61 10.49 -1.49
C ALA A 6 54.42 9.74 -0.86
N PRO A 7 53.29 10.42 -0.58
CA PRO A 7 52.12 9.74 -0.05
C PRO A 7 51.68 8.63 -1.02
N PRO A 8 51.28 7.45 -0.52
CA PRO A 8 50.90 6.34 -1.38
C PRO A 8 49.79 6.79 -2.34
N ALA A 9 49.98 6.51 -3.62
CA ALA A 9 49.04 6.83 -4.69
C ALA A 9 47.63 6.43 -4.27
N ARG A 10 46.67 7.36 -4.39
CA ARG A 10 45.25 7.09 -4.17
C ARG A 10 44.88 5.86 -5.00
N PRO A 11 44.33 4.78 -4.39
CA PRO A 11 43.82 3.67 -5.17
C PRO A 11 42.78 4.22 -6.17
N PRO A 12 42.64 3.61 -7.36
CA PRO A 12 41.62 3.99 -8.33
C PRO A 12 40.28 4.08 -7.60
N ALA A 13 39.46 5.08 -7.92
CA ALA A 13 38.22 5.40 -7.22
C ALA A 13 37.34 4.16 -7.06
N ALA A 14 37.56 3.39 -5.99
CA ALA A 14 36.76 2.25 -5.65
C ALA A 14 35.35 2.79 -5.42
N ALA A 15 34.37 2.16 -6.06
CA ALA A 15 32.98 2.57 -5.95
C ALA A 15 32.62 2.69 -4.47
N LEU A 16 32.18 3.87 -4.05
CA LEU A 16 31.78 4.12 -2.67
C LEU A 16 30.58 3.23 -2.33
N HIS A 17 30.71 2.38 -1.32
CA HIS A 17 29.62 1.61 -0.75
C HIS A 17 28.77 2.52 0.14
N VAL A 18 27.68 3.06 -0.38
CA VAL A 18 26.83 3.98 0.38
C VAL A 18 25.82 3.19 1.21
N LEU A 19 25.86 3.37 2.52
CA LEU A 19 24.81 2.84 3.40
C LEU A 19 23.76 3.91 3.65
N VAL A 20 22.50 3.50 3.72
CA VAL A 20 21.39 4.38 4.07
C VAL A 20 20.62 3.81 5.25
N ARG A 21 20.25 4.69 6.19
CA ARG A 21 19.47 4.33 7.37
C ARG A 21 18.04 4.80 7.19
N CYS A 22 17.07 3.89 7.39
CA CYS A 22 15.66 4.24 7.43
C CYS A 22 15.39 5.29 8.51
N SER A 23 14.69 6.38 8.18
CA SER A 23 14.31 7.43 9.13
C SER A 23 13.34 6.94 10.22
N ARG A 24 12.54 5.89 9.94
CA ARG A 24 11.55 5.33 10.87
C ARG A 24 12.14 4.24 11.76
N CYS A 25 12.52 3.09 11.20
CA CYS A 25 12.94 1.93 11.98
C CYS A 25 14.46 1.84 12.20
N ARG A 26 15.24 2.78 11.65
CA ARG A 26 16.71 2.84 11.74
C ARG A 26 17.48 1.63 11.18
N ARG A 27 16.81 0.72 10.46
CA ARG A 27 17.45 -0.36 9.70
C ARG A 27 18.36 0.23 8.62
N GLN A 28 19.51 -0.40 8.42
CA GLN A 28 20.57 0.08 7.52
C GLN A 28 20.58 -0.78 6.27
N TYR A 29 20.66 -0.14 5.11
CA TYR A 29 20.64 -0.81 3.81
C TYR A 29 21.91 -0.47 3.04
N SER A 30 22.52 -1.48 2.41
CA SER A 30 23.46 -1.24 1.32
C SER A 30 22.71 -0.77 0.08
N THR A 31 23.25 0.25 -0.58
CA THR A 31 22.74 0.78 -1.87
C THR A 31 23.61 0.34 -3.05
N ASP A 32 24.46 -0.67 -2.87
CA ASP A 32 25.24 -1.25 -3.96
C ASP A 32 24.35 -1.63 -5.14
N GLY A 33 24.72 -1.16 -6.34
CA GLY A 33 23.94 -1.37 -7.57
C GLY A 33 22.76 -0.41 -7.77
N ARG A 34 22.53 0.56 -6.88
CA ARG A 34 21.50 1.61 -7.04
C ARG A 34 22.14 2.97 -7.33
N ARG A 35 21.50 3.78 -8.18
CA ARG A 35 21.95 5.15 -8.49
C ARG A 35 21.43 6.16 -7.45
N ALA A 36 22.16 7.26 -7.27
CA ALA A 36 21.68 8.39 -6.47
C ALA A 36 20.32 8.88 -7.00
N GLY A 37 19.38 9.16 -6.08
CA GLY A 37 18.01 9.53 -6.41
C GLY A 37 17.05 8.34 -6.62
N GLU A 38 17.55 7.11 -6.81
CA GLU A 38 16.67 5.93 -6.82
C GLU A 38 15.96 5.77 -5.48
N ARG A 39 14.74 5.21 -5.53
CA ARG A 39 13.92 4.98 -4.34
C ARG A 39 13.71 3.50 -4.13
N PHE A 40 13.69 3.08 -2.88
CA PHE A 40 13.31 1.72 -2.48
C PHE A 40 12.60 1.77 -1.14
N ARG A 41 11.78 0.78 -0.81
CA ARG A 41 11.14 0.71 0.50
C ARG A 41 12.01 -0.03 1.50
N CYS A 42 12.07 0.52 2.71
CA CYS A 42 12.46 -0.24 3.88
C CYS A 42 11.47 -1.38 4.10
N SER A 43 11.92 -2.47 4.71
CA SER A 43 11.04 -3.53 5.24
C SER A 43 9.92 -3.01 6.15
N CYS A 44 10.06 -1.82 6.77
CA CYS A 44 9.01 -1.19 7.58
C CYS A 44 8.03 -0.31 6.76
N GLY A 45 8.09 -0.37 5.43
CA GLY A 45 7.22 0.37 4.50
C GLY A 45 7.70 1.77 4.12
N THR A 46 8.57 2.39 4.94
CA THR A 46 9.09 3.75 4.69
C THR A 46 9.91 3.80 3.40
N ALA A 47 9.53 4.67 2.48
CA ALA A 47 10.30 4.95 1.27
C ALA A 47 11.64 5.61 1.61
N ILE A 48 12.72 5.10 1.04
CA ILE A 48 14.09 5.59 1.19
C ILE A 48 14.57 6.06 -0.19
N THR A 49 15.20 7.23 -0.23
CA THR A 49 15.89 7.75 -1.41
C THR A 49 17.39 7.54 -1.24
N VAL A 50 18.05 6.98 -2.25
CA VAL A 50 19.51 6.83 -2.28
C VAL A 50 20.13 8.23 -2.32
N PRO A 51 20.91 8.64 -1.31
CA PRO A 51 21.50 9.96 -1.26
C PRO A 51 22.65 10.07 -2.26
N ALA A 52 22.89 11.28 -2.76
CA ALA A 52 24.15 11.59 -3.43
C ALA A 52 25.31 11.45 -2.42
N ALA A 53 26.36 10.73 -2.80
CA ALA A 53 27.49 10.43 -1.93
C ALA A 53 28.35 11.68 -1.68
N HIS A 54 28.30 12.23 -0.47
CA HIS A 54 29.15 13.32 -0.01
C HIS A 54 30.00 12.84 1.17
N PRO A 55 31.17 12.22 0.90
CA PRO A 55 31.98 11.58 1.94
C PRO A 55 32.57 12.61 2.90
N VAL A 56 32.58 12.29 4.18
CA VAL A 56 33.28 13.06 5.22
C VAL A 56 34.41 12.20 5.80
N GLU A 57 35.58 12.79 6.06
CA GLU A 57 36.66 12.09 6.74
C GLU A 57 36.46 12.08 8.26
N ALA A 58 36.75 10.94 8.90
CA ALA A 58 36.71 10.85 10.35
C ALA A 58 37.98 11.48 10.96
N ALA A 59 37.83 12.60 11.68
CA ALA A 59 38.92 13.30 12.37
C ALA A 59 39.53 12.50 13.53
N VAL A 60 38.79 11.54 14.10
CA VAL A 60 39.24 10.65 15.17
C VAL A 60 39.20 9.22 14.66
N VAL A 61 40.30 8.49 14.84
CA VAL A 61 40.41 7.07 14.50
C VAL A 61 40.05 6.26 15.73
N ARG A 62 38.99 5.45 15.63
CA ARG A 62 38.62 4.42 16.60
C ARG A 62 38.76 3.05 15.96
N CYS A 63 38.84 2.01 16.77
CA CYS A 63 38.84 0.62 16.28
C CYS A 63 37.52 0.30 15.56
N ALA A 64 37.60 -0.16 14.32
CA ALA A 64 36.42 -0.53 13.52
C ALA A 64 35.70 -1.81 14.03
N SER A 65 36.42 -2.65 14.78
CA SER A 65 35.90 -3.90 15.35
C SER A 65 35.13 -3.71 16.65
N CYS A 66 35.65 -2.90 17.58
CA CYS A 66 35.05 -2.71 18.91
C CYS A 66 34.69 -1.27 19.29
N GLY A 67 35.05 -0.27 18.47
CA GLY A 67 34.74 1.15 18.73
C GLY A 67 35.65 1.86 19.74
N ALA A 68 36.65 1.17 20.30
CA ALA A 68 37.57 1.78 21.26
C ALA A 68 38.45 2.88 20.64
N ALA A 69 38.83 3.89 21.42
CA ALA A 69 39.74 4.94 20.98
C ALA A 69 41.12 4.35 20.64
N ARG A 70 41.70 4.79 19.51
CA ARG A 70 43.00 4.34 19.00
C ARG A 70 44.05 5.45 19.14
N GLY A 71 45.25 5.10 19.60
CA GLY A 71 46.42 5.98 19.54
C GLY A 71 47.00 6.08 18.12
N ARG A 72 47.62 7.21 17.75
CA ARG A 72 48.06 7.48 16.36
C ARG A 72 49.04 6.44 15.77
N ALA A 73 49.74 5.66 16.60
CA ALA A 73 50.78 4.71 16.19
C ALA A 73 50.50 3.23 16.55
N GLU A 74 49.31 2.89 17.04
CA GLU A 74 48.98 1.50 17.39
C GLU A 74 48.74 0.66 16.13
N SER A 75 49.32 -0.54 16.07
CA SER A 75 49.09 -1.57 15.04
C SER A 75 48.08 -2.63 15.46
N VAL A 76 47.77 -2.73 16.76
CA VAL A 76 46.78 -3.66 17.33
C VAL A 76 45.92 -2.92 18.35
N CYS A 77 44.61 -3.19 18.36
CA CYS A 77 43.69 -2.63 19.34
C CYS A 77 43.93 -3.25 20.73
N ARG A 78 44.39 -2.47 21.71
CA ARG A 78 44.62 -2.92 23.09
C ARG A 78 43.39 -3.47 23.83
N PHE A 79 42.18 -3.25 23.31
CA PHE A 79 40.93 -3.66 23.95
C PHE A 79 40.37 -4.97 23.41
N CYS A 80 40.48 -5.22 22.10
CA CYS A 80 39.90 -6.42 21.48
C CYS A 80 40.90 -7.26 20.68
N GLY A 81 42.18 -6.85 20.63
CA GLY A 81 43.23 -7.57 19.92
C GLY A 81 43.17 -7.48 18.39
N ALA A 82 42.23 -6.72 17.82
CA ALA A 82 42.12 -6.59 16.36
C ALA A 82 43.36 -5.88 15.77
N GLU A 83 44.00 -6.50 14.78
CA GLU A 83 45.08 -5.89 14.00
C GLU A 83 44.53 -4.78 13.09
N PHE A 84 45.20 -3.64 13.05
CA PHE A 84 44.89 -2.53 12.14
C PHE A 84 45.58 -2.76 10.79
N SER A 85 45.10 -3.75 10.06
CA SER A 85 45.67 -4.22 8.79
C SER A 85 45.49 -3.19 7.65
N LEU A 86 46.10 -3.46 6.49
CA LEU A 86 45.87 -2.67 5.26
C LEU A 86 44.38 -2.64 4.85
N LEU A 87 43.58 -3.63 5.25
CA LEU A 87 42.13 -3.68 5.02
C LEU A 87 41.38 -2.61 5.85
N ASP A 88 41.90 -2.20 7.02
CA ASP A 88 41.34 -1.08 7.81
C ASP A 88 41.63 0.30 7.20
N ARG A 89 42.51 0.37 6.19
CA ARG A 89 42.75 1.59 5.40
C ARG A 89 41.76 1.74 4.25
N ASN A 90 41.08 0.65 3.85
CA ASN A 90 40.14 0.68 2.73
C ASN A 90 38.79 1.25 3.16
N ARG A 91 38.67 2.59 3.13
CA ARG A 91 37.47 3.30 3.60
C ARG A 91 36.51 3.63 2.46
N ASN A 92 35.96 2.59 1.84
CA ASN A 92 35.04 2.74 0.72
C ASN A 92 33.58 2.79 1.15
N THR A 93 33.26 2.41 2.38
CA THR A 93 31.90 2.45 2.89
C THR A 93 31.57 3.79 3.54
N LEU A 94 30.39 4.35 3.27
CA LEU A 94 29.89 5.55 3.94
C LEU A 94 28.94 5.19 5.08
N CYS A 95 29.22 5.71 6.27
CA CYS A 95 28.36 5.57 7.43
C CYS A 95 26.97 6.18 7.17
N PRO A 96 25.87 5.45 7.43
CA PRO A 96 24.53 5.92 7.12
C PRO A 96 24.00 6.99 8.08
N ALA A 97 24.74 7.30 9.15
CA ALA A 97 24.37 8.29 10.16
C ALA A 97 25.13 9.60 10.05
N CYS A 98 26.41 9.56 9.65
CA CYS A 98 27.27 10.75 9.62
C CYS A 98 28.10 10.89 8.35
N ALA A 99 27.88 10.04 7.35
CA ALA A 99 28.59 10.00 6.07
C ALA A 99 30.12 9.83 6.17
N ALA A 100 30.63 9.45 7.35
CA ALA A 100 32.04 9.17 7.53
C ALA A 100 32.47 7.98 6.67
N ARG A 101 33.62 8.08 6.01
CA ARG A 101 34.25 6.91 5.39
C ARG A 101 34.70 5.91 6.46
N ILE A 102 34.29 4.66 6.30
CA ILE A 102 34.57 3.55 7.23
C ILE A 102 35.10 2.33 6.45
N PRO A 103 35.91 1.47 7.08
CA PRO A 103 36.24 0.16 6.51
C PRO A 103 35.00 -0.67 6.18
N ASP A 104 35.04 -1.44 5.09
CA ASP A 104 33.87 -2.17 4.58
C ASP A 104 33.29 -3.20 5.57
N ARG A 105 34.13 -3.73 6.47
CA ARG A 105 33.73 -4.70 7.51
C ARG A 105 33.63 -4.09 8.91
N SER A 106 33.47 -2.77 9.01
CA SER A 106 33.30 -2.11 10.30
C SER A 106 32.06 -2.62 11.02
N ARG A 107 32.18 -2.98 12.30
CA ARG A 107 31.02 -3.26 13.18
C ARG A 107 30.47 -1.99 13.80
N PHE A 108 31.29 -0.94 13.89
CA PHE A 108 30.93 0.37 14.42
C PHE A 108 31.58 1.48 13.60
N CYS A 109 30.89 2.62 13.46
CA CYS A 109 31.49 3.80 12.84
C CYS A 109 32.53 4.43 13.78
N PRO A 110 33.79 4.65 13.34
CA PRO A 110 34.82 5.25 14.18
C PRO A 110 34.59 6.73 14.50
N ARG A 111 33.73 7.43 13.76
CA ARG A 111 33.38 8.84 14.02
C ARG A 111 32.23 8.99 15.01
N CYS A 112 31.10 8.32 14.76
CA CYS A 112 29.87 8.54 15.51
C CYS A 112 29.42 7.32 16.34
N ALA A 113 30.21 6.25 16.38
CA ALA A 113 29.97 5.02 17.14
C ALA A 113 28.66 4.27 16.82
N VAL A 114 27.94 4.64 15.74
CA VAL A 114 26.74 3.89 15.34
C VAL A 114 27.14 2.45 14.97
N PRO A 115 26.42 1.42 15.45
CA PRO A 115 26.61 0.05 14.96
C PRO A 115 26.38 0.01 13.46
N ILE A 116 27.16 -0.79 12.74
CA ILE A 116 27.06 -0.95 11.29
C ILE A 116 26.60 -2.37 11.03
N VAL A 117 25.33 -2.49 10.65
CA VAL A 117 24.65 -3.77 10.43
C VAL A 117 23.80 -3.67 9.14
N PRO A 118 24.46 -3.48 7.97
CA PRO A 118 23.75 -3.28 6.73
C PRO A 118 23.08 -4.58 6.28
N VAL A 119 21.79 -4.51 5.97
CA VAL A 119 21.13 -5.53 5.16
C VAL A 119 21.28 -5.15 3.70
N ARG A 120 21.26 -6.13 2.79
CA ARG A 120 21.10 -5.82 1.38
C ARG A 120 19.71 -5.20 1.19
N SER A 121 19.62 -4.16 0.37
CA SER A 121 18.32 -3.72 -0.15
C SER A 121 17.85 -4.80 -1.11
N ASP A 122 17.16 -5.78 -0.56
CA ASP A 122 16.73 -6.98 -1.24
C ASP A 122 15.91 -6.64 -2.49
N GLY A 123 16.27 -7.35 -3.56
CA GLY A 123 15.47 -7.49 -4.76
C GLY A 123 16.26 -7.76 -6.01
N SER A 124 16.36 -9.04 -6.36
CA SER A 124 16.87 -9.43 -7.67
C SER A 124 15.94 -8.89 -8.76
N PRO A 125 16.49 -8.25 -9.83
CA PRO A 125 15.72 -7.93 -11.01
C PRO A 125 15.01 -9.17 -11.52
N THR A 126 13.74 -9.00 -11.89
CA THR A 126 12.95 -10.06 -12.50
C THR A 126 12.75 -9.78 -13.99
N GLY A 127 12.25 -10.77 -14.74
CA GLY A 127 11.86 -10.58 -16.14
C GLY A 127 10.60 -9.70 -16.31
N TRP A 128 9.91 -9.38 -15.22
CA TRP A 128 8.62 -8.71 -15.24
C TRP A 128 8.78 -7.19 -15.39
N ALA A 129 7.98 -6.59 -16.28
CA ALA A 129 7.93 -5.14 -16.45
C ALA A 129 6.90 -4.48 -15.52
N CYS A 130 7.16 -3.24 -15.15
CA CYS A 130 6.25 -2.43 -14.36
C CYS A 130 5.04 -2.03 -15.22
N PRO A 131 3.82 -2.42 -14.83
CA PRO A 131 2.63 -2.11 -15.62
C PRO A 131 2.22 -0.62 -15.49
N ALA A 132 2.81 0.12 -14.54
CA ALA A 132 2.62 1.55 -14.36
C ALA A 132 3.65 2.38 -15.15
N CYS A 133 4.93 2.02 -15.04
CA CYS A 133 6.04 2.77 -15.64
C CYS A 133 6.34 2.37 -17.09
N GLY A 134 5.85 1.22 -17.54
CA GLY A 134 6.06 0.72 -18.90
C GLY A 134 7.19 -0.31 -19.02
N PRO A 135 7.45 -0.77 -20.27
CA PRO A 135 8.27 -1.94 -20.56
C PRO A 135 9.75 -1.78 -20.21
N ASP A 136 10.27 -0.55 -20.05
CA ASP A 136 11.69 -0.31 -19.75
C ASP A 136 12.01 -0.44 -18.26
N ARG A 137 10.99 -0.55 -17.40
CA ARG A 137 11.18 -0.61 -15.95
C ARG A 137 10.93 -2.02 -15.44
N ARG A 138 12.00 -2.75 -15.06
CA ARG A 138 11.88 -4.09 -14.45
C ARG A 138 11.45 -4.01 -12.98
N LEU A 139 10.62 -4.97 -12.58
CA LEU A 139 10.29 -5.20 -11.19
C LEU A 139 11.41 -5.97 -10.49
N ILE A 140 11.59 -5.71 -9.21
CA ILE A 140 12.53 -6.42 -8.33
C ILE A 140 11.75 -7.31 -7.37
N SER A 141 12.28 -8.48 -7.04
CA SER A 141 11.69 -9.31 -5.97
C SER A 141 11.81 -8.59 -4.62
N ARG A 142 10.91 -8.81 -3.67
CA ARG A 142 11.05 -8.31 -2.30
C ARG A 142 10.50 -9.33 -1.32
N SER A 143 11.19 -9.48 -0.19
CA SER A 143 10.67 -10.29 0.90
C SER A 143 9.72 -9.46 1.76
N LEU A 144 8.51 -9.96 1.97
CA LEU A 144 7.60 -9.48 3.01
C LEU A 144 7.92 -10.22 4.29
N GLY A 145 9.03 -9.80 4.93
CA GLY A 145 9.77 -10.53 5.97
C GLY A 145 8.94 -11.30 7.00
N GLU A 146 7.98 -10.65 7.67
CA GLU A 146 7.20 -11.27 8.76
C GLU A 146 6.13 -12.26 8.27
N LEU A 147 5.82 -12.26 6.97
CA LEU A 147 4.74 -13.04 6.38
C LEU A 147 5.23 -14.24 5.56
N GLY A 148 6.55 -14.39 5.41
CA GLY A 148 7.16 -15.45 4.60
C GLY A 148 6.76 -15.40 3.12
N ALA A 149 6.32 -14.24 2.63
CA ALA A 149 5.84 -14.06 1.26
C ALA A 149 6.78 -13.18 0.43
N ALA A 150 6.78 -13.39 -0.88
CA ALA A 150 7.47 -12.52 -1.82
C ALA A 150 6.47 -11.61 -2.55
N ALA A 151 6.89 -10.40 -2.87
CA ALA A 151 6.19 -9.51 -3.79
C ALA A 151 7.17 -9.05 -4.88
N LEU A 152 6.65 -8.45 -5.95
CA LEU A 152 7.50 -7.69 -6.88
C LEU A 152 7.27 -6.20 -6.66
N GLU A 153 8.34 -5.41 -6.63
CA GLU A 153 8.29 -3.96 -6.43
C GLU A 153 8.89 -3.23 -7.64
N CYS A 154 8.29 -2.11 -8.00
CA CYS A 154 8.89 -1.20 -8.97
C CYS A 154 9.84 -0.20 -8.25
N PRO A 155 11.13 -0.12 -8.60
CA PRO A 155 12.05 0.86 -8.02
C PRO A 155 11.79 2.31 -8.46
N GLY A 156 10.90 2.52 -9.44
CA GLY A 156 10.50 3.85 -9.93
C GLY A 156 9.28 4.40 -9.20
N CYS A 157 8.12 3.78 -9.43
CA CYS A 157 6.84 4.22 -8.85
C CYS A 157 6.55 3.64 -7.46
N THR A 158 7.34 2.67 -6.98
CA THR A 158 7.15 1.96 -5.69
C THR A 158 5.84 1.15 -5.58
N GLY A 159 5.20 0.87 -6.72
CA GLY A 159 4.06 -0.03 -6.80
C GLY A 159 4.46 -1.49 -6.64
N LEU A 160 3.48 -2.32 -6.23
CA LEU A 160 3.66 -3.69 -5.80
C LEU A 160 2.79 -4.64 -6.61
N TRP A 161 3.39 -5.74 -7.05
CA TRP A 161 2.69 -6.92 -7.54
C TRP A 161 2.69 -7.99 -6.46
N LEU A 162 1.50 -8.51 -6.14
CA LEU A 162 1.31 -9.63 -5.22
C LEU A 162 0.49 -10.70 -5.91
N GLU A 163 0.94 -11.94 -5.80
CA GLU A 163 0.11 -13.09 -6.14
C GLU A 163 -1.19 -13.07 -5.32
N ARG A 164 -2.27 -13.53 -5.94
CA ARG A 164 -3.61 -13.51 -5.32
C ARG A 164 -3.62 -14.17 -3.95
N GLN A 165 -3.05 -15.38 -3.85
CA GLN A 165 -3.03 -16.15 -2.62
C GLN A 165 -2.19 -15.49 -1.52
N VAL A 166 -1.11 -14.78 -1.90
CA VAL A 166 -0.28 -14.04 -0.96
C VAL A 166 -1.08 -12.90 -0.34
N PHE A 167 -1.79 -12.12 -1.17
CA PHE A 167 -2.63 -11.04 -0.68
C PHE A 167 -3.78 -11.56 0.19
N GLU A 168 -4.44 -12.65 -0.21
CA GLU A 168 -5.53 -13.25 0.57
C GLU A 168 -5.07 -13.71 1.96
N ARG A 169 -3.90 -14.36 2.05
CA ARG A 169 -3.28 -14.74 3.34
C ARG A 169 -2.97 -13.51 4.18
N LEU A 170 -2.37 -12.48 3.58
CA LEU A 170 -2.04 -11.23 4.26
C LEU A 170 -3.30 -10.55 4.81
N ALA A 171 -4.34 -10.39 3.98
CA ALA A 171 -5.60 -9.80 4.39
C ALA A 171 -6.28 -10.59 5.51
N ALA A 172 -6.24 -11.92 5.45
CA ALA A 172 -6.80 -12.80 6.50
C ALA A 172 -6.05 -12.64 7.83
N THR A 173 -4.71 -12.65 7.81
CA THR A 173 -3.88 -12.43 9.01
C THR A 173 -4.16 -11.05 9.63
N THR A 174 -4.18 -10.00 8.80
CA THR A 174 -4.44 -8.63 9.26
C THR A 174 -5.83 -8.44 9.87
N ARG A 175 -6.85 -9.16 9.39
CA ARG A 175 -8.19 -9.17 10.02
C ARG A 175 -8.19 -9.83 11.39
N ARG A 176 -7.38 -10.89 11.59
CA ARG A 176 -7.27 -11.55 12.91
C ARG A 176 -6.57 -10.67 13.95
N GLU A 177 -5.70 -9.78 13.49
CA GLU A 177 -4.98 -8.80 14.32
C GLU A 177 -5.83 -7.56 14.68
N GLN A 178 -7.13 -7.58 14.42
CA GLN A 178 -8.05 -6.48 14.76
C GLN A 178 -7.92 -6.11 16.24
N ALA A 179 -7.42 -4.90 16.49
CA ALA A 179 -7.39 -4.34 17.82
C ALA A 179 -8.76 -3.69 18.13
N PRO A 180 -9.37 -3.92 19.31
CA PRO A 180 -10.71 -3.41 19.66
C PRO A 180 -10.87 -1.88 19.58
N PHE A 181 -9.77 -1.13 19.50
CA PHE A 181 -9.73 0.33 19.51
C PHE A 181 -8.95 0.96 18.35
N ALA A 182 -8.64 0.19 17.29
CA ALA A 182 -8.00 0.76 16.11
C ALA A 182 -9.00 1.64 15.35
N ARG A 183 -9.05 2.92 15.69
CA ARG A 183 -9.74 3.92 14.84
C ARG A 183 -9.07 3.87 13.47
N SER A 184 -9.83 3.42 12.47
CA SER A 184 -9.47 3.59 11.06
C SER A 184 -9.16 5.07 10.85
N ARG A 185 -7.88 5.40 10.61
CA ARG A 185 -7.54 6.72 10.11
C ARG A 185 -8.12 6.76 8.70
N GLN A 186 -9.19 7.53 8.50
CA GLN A 186 -9.57 7.97 7.16
C GLN A 186 -8.33 8.69 6.62
N ALA A 187 -7.61 8.01 5.72
CA ALA A 187 -6.42 8.58 5.11
C ALA A 187 -6.85 9.85 4.38
N ALA A 188 -6.14 10.96 4.67
CA ALA A 188 -6.27 12.17 3.86
C ALA A 188 -6.12 11.80 2.39
N ALA A 189 -6.94 12.41 1.53
CA ALA A 189 -6.91 12.16 0.09
C ALA A 189 -5.51 12.46 -0.46
N VAL A 190 -4.72 11.42 -0.71
CA VAL A 190 -3.48 11.52 -1.48
C VAL A 190 -3.90 11.81 -2.93
N PRO A 191 -3.31 12.81 -3.60
CA PRO A 191 -3.64 13.09 -4.99
C PRO A 191 -3.48 11.83 -5.84
N PRO A 192 -4.42 11.56 -6.76
CA PRO A 192 -4.39 10.35 -7.56
C PRO A 192 -3.07 10.24 -8.33
N PRO A 193 -2.48 9.04 -8.44
CA PRO A 193 -1.27 8.86 -9.22
C PRO A 193 -1.47 9.37 -10.65
N GLN A 194 -0.42 9.90 -11.27
CA GLN A 194 -0.40 10.54 -12.59
C GLN A 194 -0.86 9.62 -13.76
N HIS A 195 -1.12 8.34 -13.47
CA HIS A 195 -1.59 7.33 -14.42
C HIS A 195 -2.92 6.68 -13.96
N ALA A 196 -3.76 7.41 -13.24
CA ALA A 196 -5.03 6.91 -12.72
C ALA A 196 -6.04 6.52 -13.82
N ASP A 197 -5.91 7.00 -15.05
CA ASP A 197 -7.00 6.86 -16.04
C ASP A 197 -6.84 5.69 -17.02
N ARG A 198 -5.80 4.86 -16.91
CA ARG A 198 -5.55 3.76 -17.87
C ARG A 198 -5.51 2.40 -17.20
N TYR A 199 -6.25 1.46 -17.79
CA TYR A 199 -6.14 0.03 -17.48
C TYR A 199 -4.73 -0.47 -17.76
N ARG A 200 -4.24 -1.35 -16.90
CA ARG A 200 -2.85 -1.80 -16.89
C ARG A 200 -2.76 -3.28 -17.27
N PRO A 201 -1.75 -3.69 -18.05
CA PRO A 201 -1.53 -5.10 -18.36
C PRO A 201 -1.03 -5.83 -17.13
N CYS A 202 -1.49 -7.07 -16.94
CA CYS A 202 -0.94 -7.97 -15.94
C CYS A 202 0.55 -8.25 -16.25
N PRO A 203 1.47 -8.12 -15.28
CA PRO A 203 2.87 -8.44 -15.50
C PRO A 203 3.05 -9.88 -16.01
N GLU A 204 2.21 -10.81 -15.56
CA GLU A 204 2.31 -12.24 -15.86
C GLU A 204 1.77 -12.65 -17.24
N CYS A 205 0.56 -12.22 -17.59
CA CYS A 205 -0.11 -12.67 -18.82
C CYS A 205 -0.41 -11.57 -19.83
N GLY A 206 -0.08 -10.31 -19.54
CA GLY A 206 -0.35 -9.17 -20.41
C GLY A 206 -1.82 -8.75 -20.53
N LYS A 207 -2.79 -9.55 -20.06
CA LYS A 207 -4.22 -9.19 -20.07
C LYS A 207 -4.48 -7.95 -19.23
N LEU A 208 -5.40 -7.10 -19.67
CA LEU A 208 -5.81 -5.93 -18.90
C LEU A 208 -6.41 -6.33 -17.55
N MET A 209 -5.92 -5.69 -16.49
CA MET A 209 -6.37 -5.89 -15.12
C MET A 209 -7.64 -5.10 -14.85
N LEU A 210 -8.57 -5.69 -14.10
CA LEU A 210 -9.80 -5.05 -13.68
C LEU A 210 -9.52 -4.13 -12.48
N ARG A 211 -9.80 -2.85 -12.63
CA ARG A 211 -9.75 -1.91 -11.51
C ARG A 211 -10.95 -2.11 -10.59
N ARG A 212 -10.71 -2.31 -9.29
CA ARG A 212 -11.77 -2.56 -8.30
C ARG A 212 -11.46 -1.85 -6.98
N ASN A 213 -12.49 -1.31 -6.33
CA ASN A 213 -12.40 -0.85 -4.94
C ASN A 213 -12.36 -2.06 -4.00
N GLU A 214 -11.28 -2.18 -3.22
CA GLU A 214 -11.10 -3.35 -2.39
C GLU A 214 -12.10 -3.37 -1.22
N GLY A 215 -12.77 -4.51 -1.03
CA GLY A 215 -13.91 -4.62 -0.11
C GLY A 215 -15.13 -3.76 -0.49
N GLY A 216 -15.13 -3.11 -1.66
CA GLY A 216 -16.23 -2.26 -2.16
C GLY A 216 -16.43 -0.93 -1.41
N ARG A 217 -15.71 -0.72 -0.30
CA ARG A 217 -15.86 0.46 0.58
C ARG A 217 -14.55 0.96 1.19
N SER A 218 -13.40 0.34 0.91
CA SER A 218 -12.11 0.83 1.44
C SER A 218 -11.73 2.20 0.87
N GLY A 219 -12.23 2.53 -0.34
CA GLY A 219 -11.81 3.71 -1.08
C GLY A 219 -10.44 3.55 -1.73
N VAL A 220 -9.84 2.36 -1.66
CA VAL A 220 -8.58 2.02 -2.31
C VAL A 220 -8.87 1.21 -3.56
N LEU A 221 -8.47 1.74 -4.72
CA LEU A 221 -8.59 1.07 -6.00
C LEU A 221 -7.36 0.19 -6.21
N VAL A 222 -7.57 -1.06 -6.58
CA VAL A 222 -6.49 -2.00 -6.93
C VAL A 222 -6.74 -2.56 -8.32
N ASP A 223 -5.67 -2.88 -9.05
CA ASP A 223 -5.76 -3.47 -10.38
C ASP A 223 -5.63 -5.00 -10.28
N LEU A 224 -6.69 -5.71 -10.62
CA LEU A 224 -6.86 -7.15 -10.42
C LEU A 224 -6.67 -7.96 -11.71
N CYS A 225 -5.72 -8.88 -11.73
CA CYS A 225 -5.74 -9.99 -12.69
C CYS A 225 -6.48 -11.17 -12.07
N HIS A 226 -7.53 -11.65 -12.72
CA HIS A 226 -8.31 -12.80 -12.22
C HIS A 226 -7.44 -14.05 -11.99
N ALA A 227 -6.48 -14.31 -12.87
CA ALA A 227 -5.66 -15.52 -12.82
C ALA A 227 -4.44 -15.43 -11.88
N HIS A 228 -3.77 -14.28 -11.82
CA HIS A 228 -2.42 -14.22 -11.25
C HIS A 228 -2.34 -13.46 -9.92
N GLY A 229 -2.83 -12.23 -9.88
CA GLY A 229 -2.54 -11.36 -8.75
C GLY A 229 -3.15 -9.97 -8.81
N LEU A 230 -2.61 -9.11 -7.95
CA LEU A 230 -3.04 -7.75 -7.74
C LEU A 230 -1.85 -6.80 -7.87
N TRP A 231 -2.10 -5.68 -8.54
CA TRP A 231 -1.21 -4.54 -8.55
C TRP A 231 -1.74 -3.47 -7.58
N PHE A 232 -0.81 -2.94 -6.78
CA PHE A 232 -1.03 -1.85 -5.83
C PHE A 232 -0.09 -0.70 -6.22
N ASP A 233 -0.64 0.50 -6.40
CA ASP A 233 0.16 1.71 -6.46
C ASP A 233 0.76 2.06 -5.09
N ALA A 234 1.58 3.11 -5.09
CA ALA A 234 2.24 3.56 -3.88
C ALA A 234 1.24 3.72 -2.74
N GLU A 235 1.53 3.10 -1.59
CA GLU A 235 0.77 3.20 -0.34
C GLU A 235 -0.64 2.54 -0.37
N GLU A 236 -1.09 1.97 -1.48
CA GLU A 236 -2.41 1.31 -1.55
C GLU A 236 -2.50 0.07 -0.65
N LEU A 237 -1.47 -0.77 -0.67
CA LEU A 237 -1.41 -1.94 0.20
C LEU A 237 -1.49 -1.52 1.67
N ASP A 238 -0.67 -0.56 2.09
CA ASP A 238 -0.64 -0.07 3.48
C ASP A 238 -2.01 0.46 3.92
N ARG A 239 -2.69 1.23 3.05
CA ARG A 239 -4.05 1.74 3.30
C ARG A 239 -5.07 0.62 3.45
N ILE A 240 -5.00 -0.42 2.62
CA ILE A 240 -5.89 -1.58 2.75
C ILE A 240 -5.63 -2.31 4.07
N LEU A 241 -4.37 -2.53 4.45
CA LEU A 241 -4.04 -3.19 5.72
C LEU A 241 -4.49 -2.35 6.93
N ASP A 242 -4.33 -1.03 6.87
CA ASP A 242 -4.84 -0.11 7.91
C ASP A 242 -6.37 -0.20 8.03
N TRP A 243 -7.08 -0.20 6.90
CA TRP A 243 -8.54 -0.34 6.86
C TRP A 243 -9.01 -1.69 7.40
N LEU A 244 -8.32 -2.79 7.07
CA LEU A 244 -8.60 -4.12 7.61
C LEU A 244 -8.36 -4.20 9.13
N ARG A 245 -7.26 -3.63 9.63
CA ARG A 245 -6.98 -3.55 11.08
C ARG A 245 -8.05 -2.76 11.84
N GLY A 246 -8.63 -1.76 11.18
CA GLY A 246 -9.73 -0.95 11.72
C GLY A 246 -11.13 -1.59 11.61
N GLY A 247 -11.25 -2.86 11.22
CA GLY A 247 -12.54 -3.55 11.08
C GLY A 247 -13.38 -3.09 9.89
N GLY A 248 -12.75 -2.44 8.90
CA GLY A 248 -13.44 -1.84 7.78
C GLY A 248 -14.17 -2.87 6.91
N ALA A 249 -13.66 -4.10 6.81
CA ALA A 249 -14.28 -5.14 6.00
C ALA A 249 -15.58 -5.68 6.60
N GLU A 250 -15.63 -5.83 7.92
CA GLU A 250 -16.81 -6.23 8.67
C GLU A 250 -17.87 -5.14 8.59
N ALA A 251 -17.48 -3.87 8.76
CA ALA A 251 -18.37 -2.73 8.57
C ALA A 251 -18.91 -2.66 7.14
N ALA A 252 -18.06 -2.92 6.14
CA ALA A 252 -18.47 -2.92 4.74
C ALA A 252 -19.44 -4.07 4.42
N GLU A 253 -19.23 -5.25 4.99
CA GLU A 253 -20.15 -6.37 4.86
C GLU A 253 -21.51 -6.08 5.52
N ALA A 254 -21.50 -5.61 6.77
CA ALA A 254 -22.71 -5.24 7.49
C ALA A 254 -23.55 -4.20 6.73
N ALA A 255 -22.89 -3.18 6.18
CA ALA A 255 -23.57 -2.17 5.37
C ALA A 255 -24.12 -2.74 4.04
N ARG A 256 -23.44 -3.71 3.40
CA ARG A 256 -23.95 -4.35 2.16
C ARG A 256 -25.22 -5.15 2.47
N LEU A 257 -25.21 -5.91 3.56
CA LEU A 257 -26.36 -6.69 4.01
C LEU A 257 -27.53 -5.78 4.41
N ALA A 258 -27.27 -4.63 5.04
CA ALA A 258 -28.29 -3.64 5.38
C ALA A 258 -28.94 -3.05 4.11
N GLU A 259 -28.14 -2.59 3.14
CA GLU A 259 -28.64 -2.08 1.86
C GLU A 259 -29.43 -3.13 1.07
N GLU A 260 -29.01 -4.40 1.08
CA GLU A 260 -29.76 -5.47 0.44
C GLU A 260 -31.12 -5.68 1.12
N ARG A 261 -31.17 -5.67 2.46
CA ARG A 261 -32.42 -5.77 3.21
C ARG A 261 -33.36 -4.61 2.91
N GLU A 262 -32.84 -3.40 2.83
CA GLU A 262 -33.59 -2.20 2.45
C GLU A 262 -34.13 -2.29 1.02
N ARG A 263 -33.29 -2.70 0.06
CA ARG A 263 -33.71 -2.90 -1.34
C ARG A 263 -34.85 -3.91 -1.43
N ARG A 264 -34.72 -5.06 -0.76
CA ARG A 264 -35.78 -6.08 -0.71
C ARG A 264 -37.06 -5.56 -0.05
N ARG A 265 -36.97 -4.69 0.97
CA ARG A 265 -38.14 -4.07 1.61
C ARG A 265 -38.82 -3.08 0.67
N ALA A 266 -38.05 -2.27 -0.04
CA ALA A 266 -38.57 -1.31 -1.02
C ALA A 266 -39.24 -2.00 -2.22
N GLU A 267 -38.67 -3.10 -2.70
CA GLU A 267 -39.28 -3.92 -3.76
C GLU A 267 -40.63 -4.52 -3.33
N ARG A 268 -40.73 -5.05 -2.09
CA ARG A 268 -42.01 -5.53 -1.53
C ARG A 268 -43.05 -4.42 -1.47
N LEU A 269 -42.70 -3.27 -0.88
CA LEU A 269 -43.63 -2.13 -0.78
C LEU A 269 -44.12 -1.67 -2.16
N ARG A 270 -43.23 -1.61 -3.16
CA ARG A 270 -43.63 -1.25 -4.54
C ARG A 270 -44.61 -2.25 -5.13
N ARG A 271 -44.41 -3.55 -4.89
CA ARG A 271 -45.30 -4.60 -5.34
C ARG A 271 -46.67 -4.50 -4.66
N ASP A 272 -46.68 -4.35 -3.34
CA ASP A 272 -47.92 -4.24 -2.55
C ASP A 272 -48.75 -3.01 -2.99
N LEU A 273 -48.09 -1.88 -3.25
CA LEU A 273 -48.74 -0.67 -3.79
C LEU A 273 -49.32 -0.91 -5.19
N ALA A 274 -48.57 -1.57 -6.08
CA ALA A 274 -49.05 -1.88 -7.43
C ALA A 274 -50.26 -2.84 -7.41
N GLU A 275 -50.26 -3.83 -6.51
CA GLU A 275 -51.38 -4.75 -6.31
C GLU A 275 -52.62 -4.03 -5.74
N ALA A 276 -52.44 -3.09 -4.81
CA ALA A 276 -53.51 -2.26 -4.27
C ALA A 276 -54.13 -1.34 -5.33
N GLU A 277 -53.30 -0.67 -6.15
CA GLU A 277 -53.77 0.16 -7.26
C GLU A 277 -54.54 -0.65 -8.32
N ALA A 278 -54.06 -1.85 -8.66
CA ALA A 278 -54.74 -2.75 -9.58
C ALA A 278 -56.11 -3.20 -9.04
N SER A 279 -56.18 -3.52 -7.74
CA SER A 279 -57.43 -3.89 -7.07
C SER A 279 -58.44 -2.74 -7.04
N GLN A 280 -57.98 -1.50 -6.82
CA GLN A 280 -58.82 -0.31 -6.83
C GLN A 280 -59.37 0.01 -8.24
N ARG A 281 -58.57 -0.18 -9.30
CA ARG A 281 -59.06 -0.07 -10.69
C ARG A 281 -60.05 -1.19 -11.05
N GLY A 282 -59.82 -2.41 -10.56
CA GLY A 282 -60.73 -3.54 -10.75
C GLY A 282 -62.09 -3.32 -10.07
N TYR A 283 -62.12 -2.74 -8.87
CA TYR A 283 -63.35 -2.41 -8.16
C TYR A 283 -64.08 -1.20 -8.78
N GLY A 284 -63.34 -0.18 -9.26
CA GLY A 284 -63.91 0.99 -9.94
C GLY A 284 -64.49 0.68 -11.34
N GLY A 285 -63.99 -0.36 -12.02
CA GLY A 285 -64.54 -0.81 -13.32
C GLY A 285 -65.86 -1.58 -13.22
N SER A 286 -66.24 -2.04 -12.03
CA SER A 286 -67.51 -2.76 -11.82
C SER A 286 -68.71 -1.84 -11.50
N LEU A 287 -68.50 -0.52 -11.41
CA LEU A 287 -69.56 0.48 -11.21
C LEU A 287 -69.88 1.31 -12.46
N ALA A 288 -69.26 0.99 -13.60
CA ALA A 288 -69.41 1.72 -14.86
C ALA A 288 -69.98 0.87 -16.00
N ASP A 289 -70.82 -0.13 -15.69
CA ASP A 289 -71.73 -0.70 -16.67
C ASP A 289 -72.96 -1.31 -15.96
N GLY A 290 -74.08 -0.58 -15.97
CA GLY A 290 -75.31 -0.98 -15.30
C GLY A 290 -76.10 0.20 -14.76
N GLY A 291 -76.73 0.97 -15.66
CA GLY A 291 -77.71 1.98 -15.28
C GLY A 291 -78.86 1.35 -14.49
N ALA A 292 -78.84 1.53 -13.17
CA ALA A 292 -80.01 1.46 -12.32
C ALA A 292 -80.22 2.85 -11.73
N PRO A 293 -81.40 3.48 -11.91
CA PRO A 293 -81.66 4.81 -11.37
C PRO A 293 -81.57 4.79 -9.85
N ASP A 294 -80.92 5.83 -9.31
CA ASP A 294 -80.77 6.09 -7.89
C ASP A 294 -82.11 5.90 -7.14
N PRO A 295 -82.17 5.09 -6.06
CA PRO A 295 -83.38 4.89 -5.28
C PRO A 295 -83.99 6.20 -4.74
N PHE A 296 -83.19 7.27 -4.58
CA PHE A 296 -83.70 8.59 -4.22
C PHE A 296 -84.48 9.28 -5.34
N VAL A 297 -84.10 9.07 -6.61
CA VAL A 297 -84.80 9.66 -7.77
C VAL A 297 -86.17 9.00 -7.95
N ARG A 298 -86.28 7.68 -7.71
CA ARG A 298 -87.56 6.97 -7.78
C ARG A 298 -88.54 7.35 -6.66
N LEU A 299 -88.04 7.71 -5.48
CA LEU A 299 -88.87 8.15 -4.36
C LEU A 299 -89.46 9.55 -4.59
N LEU A 300 -88.69 10.46 -5.20
CA LEU A 300 -89.14 11.80 -5.57
C LEU A 300 -90.18 11.79 -6.69
N GLU A 301 -90.01 10.96 -7.72
CA GLU A 301 -91.02 10.80 -8.79
C GLU A 301 -92.32 10.18 -8.28
N TRP A 302 -92.25 9.22 -7.35
CA TRP A 302 -93.44 8.62 -6.73
C TRP A 302 -94.20 9.60 -5.82
N LEU A 303 -93.48 10.45 -5.06
CA LEU A 303 -94.08 11.47 -4.22
C LEU A 303 -94.70 12.62 -5.03
N LEU A 304 -94.05 13.04 -6.12
CA LEU A 304 -94.55 14.12 -6.99
C LEU A 304 -95.69 13.67 -7.90
N GLY A 305 -95.73 12.39 -8.30
CA GLY A 305 -96.84 11.81 -9.08
C GLY A 305 -98.15 11.66 -8.31
N ARG A 306 -98.13 11.72 -6.97
CA ARG A 306 -99.34 11.52 -6.13
C ARG A 306 -100.05 12.82 -5.72
N LEU A 307 -99.51 13.98 -6.12
CA LEU A 307 -100.11 15.30 -5.84
C LEU A 307 -100.77 15.95 -7.09
N GLY A 308 -100.76 15.28 -8.24
CA GLY A 308 -101.28 15.79 -9.51
C GLY A 308 -102.61 15.20 -9.99
N GLY A 309 -103.51 14.81 -9.09
CA GLY A 309 -104.77 14.15 -9.47
C GLY A 309 -105.90 14.33 -8.46
N ILE A 310 -106.34 15.58 -8.27
CA ILE A 310 -107.69 15.91 -7.76
C ILE A 310 -108.32 16.90 -8.74
N PHE A 311 -109.02 16.36 -9.73
CA PHE A 311 -110.27 16.87 -10.32
C PHE A 311 -111.01 15.69 -10.95
#